data_AF-A0A2H9T619-F1
#
_entry.id   AF-A0A2H9T619-F1
#
_cell.length_a   1.000
_cell.length_b   1.000
_cell.length_c   1.000
_cell.angle_alpha   90.00
_cell.angle_beta   90.00
_cell.angle_gamma   90.00
#
_symmetry.space_group_name_H-M   'P 1'
#
loop_
_entity.id
_entity.type
_entity.pdbx_description
1 polymer ?
#
loop_
_entity_poly.entity_id
_entity_poly.type
_entity_poly.pdbx_seq_one_letter_code
_entity_poly.pdbx_strand_id
1 'polypeptide(L)' 'MINKKLIVCFLPTYSPELNLIETLWRKVKYEWLNLLAIMDFKEFEREVIRVFKSFGQEYMISFG' A
#
# COMPACT_ATOMS: atom_id res chain seq x y z
N MET A 1 -9.74 -26.45 -14.47
CA MET A 1 -8.56 -25.63 -14.78
C MET A 1 -8.99 -24.17 -14.89
N ILE A 2 -8.52 -23.29 -14.00
CA ILE A 2 -8.82 -21.85 -14.08
C ILE A 2 -7.77 -21.22 -14.99
N ASN A 3 -8.15 -20.90 -16.23
CA ASN A 3 -7.31 -20.14 -17.16
C ASN A 3 -7.25 -18.68 -16.72
N LYS A 4 -6.34 -18.33 -15.80
CA LYS A 4 -6.06 -16.91 -15.49
C LYS A 4 -5.24 -16.31 -16.62
N LYS A 5 -5.86 -15.44 -17.43
CA LYS A 5 -5.13 -14.55 -18.35
C LYS A 5 -4.43 -13.49 -17.52
N LEU A 6 -3.12 -13.61 -17.35
CA LEU A 6 -2.28 -12.64 -16.67
C LEU A 6 -1.65 -11.70 -17.72
N ILE A 7 -1.77 -10.39 -17.50
CA ILE A 7 -1.02 -9.38 -18.26
C ILE A 7 0.05 -8.85 -17.32
N VAL A 8 1.31 -8.95 -17.74
CA VAL A 8 2.45 -8.42 -17.00
C VAL A 8 2.79 -7.05 -17.56
N CYS A 9 2.69 -6.01 -16.73
CA CYS A 9 3.12 -4.67 -17.09
C CYS A 9 4.65 -4.59 -16.97
N PHE A 10 5.33 -4.10 -18.01
CA PHE A 10 6.76 -3.87 -17.94
C PHE A 10 7.06 -2.75 -16.93
N LEU A 11 8.02 -3.01 -16.03
CA LEU A 11 8.56 -2.04 -15.08
C LEU A 11 10.07 -1.97 -15.30
N PRO A 12 10.63 -0.81 -15.68
CA PRO A 12 12.08 -0.68 -15.84
C PRO A 12 12.81 -0.86 -14.50
N THR A 13 14.06 -1.30 -14.58
CA THR A 13 14.93 -1.49 -13.41
C THR A 13 15.16 -0.17 -12.69
N TYR A 14 15.15 -0.20 -11.35
CA TYR A 14 15.40 0.95 -10.49
C TYR A 14 14.41 2.13 -10.65
N SER A 15 13.18 1.86 -11.08
CA SER A 15 12.10 2.86 -11.20
C SER A 15 10.98 2.68 -10.15
N PRO A 16 11.27 2.85 -8.84
CA PRO A 16 10.24 2.75 -7.80
C PRO A 16 9.13 3.81 -7.95
N GLU A 17 9.42 4.95 -8.59
CA GLU A 17 8.45 6.00 -8.90
C GLU A 17 7.34 5.54 -9.84
N LEU A 18 7.62 4.55 -10.69
CA LEU A 18 6.64 3.96 -11.62
C LEU A 18 5.85 2.81 -10.97
N ASN A 19 6.27 2.32 -9.80
CA ASN A 19 5.63 1.22 -9.12
C ASN A 19 4.58 1.73 -8.12
N LEU A 20 3.30 1.58 -8.46
CA LEU A 20 2.18 2.12 -7.67
C LEU A 20 2.18 1.64 -6.20
N ILE A 21 2.67 0.41 -5.94
CA ILE A 21 2.73 -0.14 -4.58
C ILE A 21 3.72 0.62 -3.69
N GLU A 22 4.79 1.20 -4.27
CA GLU A 22 5.76 2.01 -3.53
C GLU A 22 5.14 3.32 -3.06
N THR A 23 4.32 3.94 -3.92
CA THR A 23 3.55 5.14 -3.56
C THR A 23 2.51 4.84 -2.47
N LEU A 24 1.82 3.69 -2.57
CA LEU A 24 0.88 3.25 -1.53
C LEU A 24 1.60 3.07 -0.18
N TRP A 25 2.71 2.33 -0.15
CA TRP A 25 3.44 2.10 1.10
C TRP A 25 4.06 3.36 1.69
N ARG A 26 4.51 4.31 0.86
CA ARG A 26 4.96 5.61 1.33
C ARG A 26 3.84 6.34 2.07
N LYS A 27 2.62 6.37 1.51
CA LYS A 27 1.46 6.98 2.17
C LYS A 27 1.09 6.28 3.48
N VAL A 28 1.02 4.94 3.47
CA VAL A 28 0.74 4.13 4.66
C VAL A 28 1.73 4.45 5.77
N LYS A 29 3.04 4.44 5.48
CA LYS A 29 4.09 4.59 6.49
C LYS A 29 4.20 5.99 7.06
N TYR A 30 4.09 7.02 6.22
CA TYR A 30 4.44 8.39 6.62
C TYR A 30 3.24 9.28 6.88
N GLU A 31 2.06 8.94 6.36
CA GLU A 31 0.87 9.81 6.46
C GLU A 31 -0.29 9.15 7.19
N TRP A 32 -0.49 7.84 7.02
CA TRP A 32 -1.73 7.20 7.50
C TRP A 32 -1.56 6.41 8.79
N LEU A 33 -0.40 5.84 9.04
CA LEU A 33 -0.08 5.18 10.30
C LEU A 33 0.52 6.17 11.29
N ASN A 34 -0.06 6.22 12.49
CA ASN A 34 0.58 6.87 13.61
C ASN A 34 1.58 5.90 14.27
N LEU A 35 2.76 5.76 13.67
CA LEU A 35 3.81 4.84 14.14
C LEU A 35 4.28 5.12 15.58
N LEU A 36 4.11 6.35 16.07
CA LEU A 36 4.48 6.71 17.45
C LEU A 36 3.48 6.18 18.49
N ALA A 37 2.25 5.86 18.09
CA ALA A 37 1.21 5.32 18.96
C ALA A 37 1.15 3.78 18.98
N ILE A 38 1.89 3.12 18.09
CA ILE A 38 1.88 1.67 17.93
C ILE A 38 2.97 1.09 18.84
N MET A 39 2.57 0.31 19.85
CA MET A 39 3.49 -0.16 20.89
C MET A 39 4.05 -1.56 20.65
N ASP A 40 3.36 -2.38 19.84
CA ASP A 40 3.80 -3.73 19.51
C ASP A 40 3.45 -4.13 18.07
N PHE A 41 4.02 -5.25 17.63
CA PHE A 41 3.85 -5.75 16.27
C PHE A 41 2.40 -6.17 15.95
N LYS A 42 1.64 -6.65 16.94
CA LYS A 42 0.26 -7.09 16.76
C LYS A 42 -0.67 -5.88 16.57
N GLU A 43 -0.38 -4.78 17.26
CA GLU A 43 -1.03 -3.49 17.04
C GLU A 43 -0.65 -2.91 15.67
N PHE A 44 0.63 -2.98 15.29
CA PHE A 44 1.08 -2.58 13.96
C PHE A 44 0.32 -3.31 12.85
N GLU A 45 0.24 -4.65 12.93
CA GLU A 45 -0.48 -5.46 11.95
C GLU A 45 -1.97 -5.08 11.87
N ARG A 46 -2.63 -4.89 13.03
CA ARG A 46 -4.03 -4.46 13.08
C ARG A 46 -4.25 -3.11 12.41
N GLU A 47 -3.38 -2.14 12.69
CA GLU A 47 -3.49 -0.80 12.11
C GLU A 47 -3.22 -0.79 10.60
N VAL A 48 -2.23 -1.56 10.13
CA VAL A 48 -1.99 -1.74 8.68
C VAL A 48 -3.22 -2.34 8.00
N ILE A 49 -3.80 -3.40 8.58
CA ILE A 49 -5.03 -4.02 8.06
C ILE A 49 -6.20 -3.03 8.05
N ARG A 50 -6.35 -2.22 9.12
CA ARG A 50 -7.38 -1.19 9.21
C ARG A 50 -7.23 -0.17 8.08
N VAL A 51 -6.04 0.37 7.88
CA VAL A 51 -5.74 1.33 6.81
C VAL A 51 -6.06 0.74 5.44
N PHE A 52 -5.66 -0.50 5.16
CA PHE A 52 -5.96 -1.14 3.87
C PHE A 52 -7.44 -1.45 3.67
N LYS A 53 -8.19 -1.78 4.73
CA LYS A 53 -9.66 -1.94 4.64
C LYS A 53 -10.39 -0.63 4.34
N SER A 54 -9.86 0.49 4.83
CA SER A 54 -10.39 1.84 4.58
C SER A 54 -9.84 2.49 3.30
N PHE A 55 -8.90 1.85 2.59
CA PHE A 55 -8.32 2.37 1.36
C PHE A 55 -9.37 2.41 0.24
N GLY A 56 -9.44 3.56 -0.46
CA GLY A 56 -10.50 3.87 -1.43
C GLY A 56 -11.75 4.51 -0.82
N GLN A 57 -11.79 4.69 0.50
CA GLN A 57 -12.87 5.39 1.22
C GLN A 57 -12.30 6.55 2.05
N GLU A 58 -11.61 6.25 3.14
CA GLU A 58 -11.00 7.26 4.04
C GLU A 58 -9.60 7.66 3.55
N TYR A 59 -8.88 6.69 2.96
CA TYR A 59 -7.55 6.90 2.41
C TYR A 59 -7.58 6.82 0.89
N MET A 60 -7.25 7.93 0.23
CA MET A 60 -7.21 8.02 -1.23
C MET A 60 -5.82 8.42 -1.72
N ILE A 61 -5.45 7.90 -2.89
CA ILE A 61 -4.26 8.32 -3.63
C ILE A 61 -4.72 8.74 -5.01
N SER A 62 -4.38 9.96 -5.40
CA SER A 62 -4.45 10.37 -6.80
C SER A 62 -3.13 10.00 -7.45
N PHE A 63 -3.18 9.07 -8.39
CA PHE A 63 -2.08 8.84 -9.32
C PHE A 63 -2.30 9.80 -10.48
N GLY A 64 -1.42 10.80 -10.59
CA GLY A 64 -1.49 11.81 -11.65
C GLY A 64 -1.30 11.24 -13.04
#